data_AF-A0A7S2RXC0-F1
#
_entry.id   AF-A0A7S2RXC0-F1
#
_cell.length_a   1.000
_cell.length_b   1.000
_cell.length_c   1.000
_cell.angle_alpha   90.00
_cell.angle_beta   90.00
_cell.angle_gamma   90.00
#
_symmetry.space_group_name_H-M   'P 1'
#
loop_
_entity.id
_entity.type
_entity.pdbx_description
1 polymer ?
#
loop_
_entity_poly.entity_id
_entity_poly.type
_entity_poly.pdbx_seq_one_letter_code
_entity_poly.pdbx_strand_id
1 'polypeptide(L)'
;APKDCFAAPATLHVIANNGLVAHDGKIYTRHGALGADFMVTSWRLRWRSPAFVLTFVEVLTLHRVALEEVMLRFPRDGKLVRRAAHWIALKQYLRLWARSVLRAAAQRVGDPPGDAREQGAQVLRRAETSLTALQNKAEEQLCIDPVLEQRMHARKESVWMKDTIETLLKESRDHGRQLRQLARCSDAILQGLAVGRGQEAAA
;
A
#
# COMPACT_ATOMS: atom_id res chain seq x y z
N ALA A 1 10.41 -30.60 -0.97
CA ALA A 1 9.84 -30.01 0.26
C ALA A 1 8.35 -29.74 0.04
N PRO A 2 7.46 -30.10 0.98
CA PRO A 2 6.04 -29.75 0.90
C PRO A 2 5.91 -28.23 0.77
N LYS A 3 5.13 -27.78 -0.23
CA LYS A 3 4.94 -26.36 -0.53
C LYS A 3 3.65 -25.89 0.12
N ASP A 4 3.61 -25.90 1.44
CA ASP A 4 2.46 -25.36 2.15
C ASP A 4 2.41 -23.84 1.93
N CYS A 5 1.24 -23.36 1.52
CA CYS A 5 1.04 -21.95 1.24
C CYS A 5 -0.30 -21.46 1.79
N PHE A 6 -0.32 -20.22 2.26
CA PHE A 6 -1.55 -19.54 2.63
C PHE A 6 -2.08 -18.81 1.40
N ALA A 7 -3.22 -19.27 0.90
CA ALA A 7 -3.91 -18.69 -0.26
C ALA A 7 -5.41 -18.50 -0.02
N ALA A 8 -5.91 -18.78 1.19
CA ALA A 8 -7.33 -18.70 1.50
C ALA A 8 -7.79 -17.23 1.36
N PRO A 9 -8.76 -16.95 0.48
CA PRO A 9 -9.23 -15.59 0.29
C PRO A 9 -10.01 -15.12 1.52
N ALA A 10 -10.05 -13.81 1.73
CA ALA A 10 -10.86 -13.19 2.79
C ALA A 10 -10.60 -13.75 4.21
N THR A 11 -9.35 -14.17 4.47
CA THR A 11 -8.93 -14.73 5.75
C THR A 11 -7.69 -14.02 6.26
N LEU A 12 -7.72 -13.63 7.53
CA LEU A 12 -6.54 -13.16 8.26
C LEU A 12 -5.84 -14.37 8.86
N HIS A 13 -4.53 -14.45 8.68
CA HIS A 13 -3.67 -15.47 9.25
C HIS A 13 -2.69 -14.80 10.21
N VAL A 14 -2.71 -15.21 11.49
CA VAL A 14 -1.78 -14.70 12.51
C VAL A 14 -0.89 -15.85 12.97
N ILE A 15 0.43 -15.64 12.91
CA ILE A 15 1.43 -16.64 13.29
C ILE A 15 1.51 -16.72 14.82
N ALA A 16 1.16 -17.87 15.39
CA ALA A 16 1.13 -18.08 16.84
C ALA A 16 2.48 -18.51 17.43
N ASN A 17 3.24 -19.32 16.68
CA ASN A 17 4.51 -19.90 17.12
C ASN A 17 5.74 -19.21 16.49
N ASN A 18 6.94 -19.73 16.73
CA ASN A 18 8.20 -19.23 16.17
C ASN A 18 8.46 -19.66 14.71
N GLY A 19 7.42 -20.00 13.96
CA GLY A 19 7.53 -20.37 12.56
C GLY A 19 7.89 -19.18 11.65
N LEU A 20 8.37 -19.50 10.44
CA LEU A 20 8.79 -18.53 9.43
C LEU A 20 7.90 -18.62 8.19
N VAL A 21 7.40 -17.48 7.73
CA VAL A 21 6.58 -17.38 6.51
C VAL A 21 7.12 -16.28 5.60
N ALA A 22 7.37 -16.60 4.34
CA ALA A 22 7.77 -15.62 3.33
C ALA A 22 6.55 -15.11 2.55
N HIS A 23 6.39 -13.80 2.45
CA HIS A 23 5.33 -13.18 1.66
C HIS A 23 5.79 -11.82 1.10
N ASP A 24 5.63 -11.62 -0.22
CA ASP A 24 6.01 -10.38 -0.92
C ASP A 24 7.47 -9.95 -0.65
N GLY A 25 8.39 -10.92 -0.63
CA GLY A 25 9.81 -10.70 -0.34
C GLY A 25 10.14 -10.37 1.11
N LYS A 26 9.18 -10.43 2.03
CA LYS A 26 9.36 -10.22 3.46
C LYS A 26 9.21 -11.52 4.23
N ILE A 27 9.95 -11.65 5.34
CA ILE A 27 9.85 -12.78 6.26
C ILE A 27 9.03 -12.33 7.47
N TYR A 28 7.99 -13.09 7.77
CA TYR A 28 7.11 -12.94 8.91
C TYR A 28 7.45 -14.01 9.94
N THR A 29 7.56 -13.57 11.19
CA THR A 29 7.85 -14.42 12.35
C THR A 29 6.64 -14.40 13.30
N ARG A 30 6.82 -14.87 14.54
CA ARG A 30 5.80 -14.87 15.59
C ARG A 30 5.06 -13.53 15.68
N HIS A 31 3.74 -13.59 15.85
CA HIS A 31 2.82 -12.44 15.88
C HIS A 31 2.66 -11.70 14.54
N GLY A 32 3.33 -12.15 13.47
CA GLY A 32 3.11 -11.63 12.13
C GLY A 32 1.69 -11.91 11.64
N ALA A 33 1.07 -10.90 11.04
CA ALA A 33 -0.25 -11.00 10.43
C ALA A 33 -0.16 -10.95 8.90
N LEU A 34 -0.79 -11.91 8.24
CA LEU A 34 -0.89 -12.05 6.79
C LEU A 34 -2.35 -11.93 6.37
N GLY A 35 -2.61 -11.29 5.23
CA GLY A 35 -3.98 -11.10 4.73
C GLY A 35 -4.76 -10.01 5.46
N ALA A 36 -4.11 -8.98 6.01
CA ALA A 36 -4.78 -7.85 6.69
C ALA A 36 -5.80 -7.09 5.80
N ASP A 37 -5.67 -7.22 4.49
CA ASP A 37 -6.57 -6.69 3.47
C ASP A 37 -7.86 -7.51 3.29
N PHE A 38 -8.06 -8.61 4.04
CA PHE A 38 -9.26 -9.44 3.96
C PHE A 38 -10.57 -8.68 4.20
N MET A 39 -10.51 -7.58 4.95
CA MET A 39 -11.63 -6.68 5.24
C MET A 39 -12.08 -5.86 4.02
N VAL A 40 -11.22 -5.68 3.02
CA VAL A 40 -11.53 -4.86 1.84
C VAL A 40 -12.52 -5.63 0.96
N THR A 41 -13.67 -5.05 0.64
CA THR A 41 -14.71 -5.73 -0.16
C THR A 41 -14.26 -6.01 -1.59
N SER A 42 -13.52 -5.08 -2.21
CA SER A 42 -13.08 -5.23 -3.60
C SER A 42 -11.94 -6.23 -3.73
N TRP A 43 -12.21 -7.35 -4.43
CA TRP A 43 -11.21 -8.38 -4.76
C TRP A 43 -9.99 -7.84 -5.51
N ARG A 44 -10.14 -6.75 -6.28
CA ARG A 44 -9.03 -6.13 -7.02
C ARG A 44 -8.02 -5.42 -6.11
N LEU A 45 -8.47 -4.94 -4.96
CA LEU A 45 -7.64 -4.23 -3.99
C LEU A 45 -6.99 -5.17 -2.97
N ARG A 46 -7.33 -6.47 -3.01
CA ARG A 46 -6.71 -7.47 -2.15
C ARG A 46 -5.36 -7.93 -2.67
N TRP A 47 -4.48 -8.29 -1.76
CA TRP A 47 -3.24 -9.00 -2.07
C TRP A 47 -3.57 -10.37 -2.67
N ARG A 48 -2.81 -10.73 -3.70
CA ARG A 48 -2.93 -12.00 -4.43
C ARG A 48 -1.67 -12.85 -4.37
N SER A 49 -0.61 -12.34 -3.73
CA SER A 49 0.62 -13.11 -3.60
C SER A 49 0.37 -14.22 -2.58
N PRO A 50 0.63 -15.50 -2.91
CA PRO A 50 0.62 -16.53 -1.89
C PRO A 50 1.73 -16.27 -0.87
N ALA A 51 1.48 -16.63 0.37
CA ALA A 51 2.50 -16.68 1.41
C ALA A 51 3.05 -18.11 1.49
N PHE A 52 4.37 -18.26 1.49
CA PHE A 52 5.06 -19.54 1.50
C PHE A 52 5.57 -19.85 2.90
N VAL A 53 5.21 -21.03 3.41
CA VAL A 53 5.65 -21.52 4.71
C VAL A 53 7.07 -22.07 4.57
N LEU A 54 8.01 -21.57 5.39
CA LEU A 54 9.41 -22.00 5.35
C LEU A 54 9.74 -23.04 6.43
N THR A 55 9.06 -22.98 7.58
CA THR A 55 9.23 -23.90 8.71
C THR A 55 7.86 -24.31 9.27
N PHE A 56 7.81 -25.15 10.31
CA PHE A 56 6.55 -25.48 10.98
C PHE A 56 5.91 -24.23 11.58
N VAL A 57 4.69 -23.90 11.15
CA VAL A 57 3.96 -22.69 11.58
C VAL A 57 2.60 -23.10 12.12
N GLU A 58 2.28 -22.62 13.31
CA GLU A 58 0.93 -22.63 13.87
C GLU A 58 0.25 -21.30 13.56
N VAL A 59 -0.95 -21.36 12.99
CA VAL A 59 -1.67 -20.17 12.51
C VAL A 59 -3.05 -20.09 13.13
N LEU A 60 -3.36 -18.93 13.70
CA LEU A 60 -4.73 -18.54 14.03
C LEU A 60 -5.37 -17.91 12.80
N THR A 61 -6.58 -18.35 12.47
CA THR A 61 -7.30 -17.88 11.28
C THR A 61 -8.57 -17.14 11.68
N LEU A 62 -8.84 -16.03 11.01
CA LEU A 62 -10.07 -15.27 11.18
C LEU A 62 -10.68 -14.97 9.81
N HIS A 63 -11.86 -15.53 9.56
CA HIS A 63 -12.62 -15.26 8.36
C HIS A 63 -13.35 -13.92 8.46
N ARG A 64 -13.53 -13.27 7.31
CA ARG A 64 -14.27 -12.01 7.22
C ARG A 64 -15.68 -12.09 7.82
N VAL A 65 -16.41 -13.17 7.56
CA VAL A 65 -17.80 -13.35 8.06
C VAL A 65 -17.82 -13.35 9.59
N ALA A 66 -16.88 -14.08 10.21
CA ALA A 66 -16.76 -14.12 11.67
C ALA A 66 -16.38 -12.74 12.24
N LEU A 67 -15.49 -11.99 11.59
CA LEU A 67 -15.19 -10.62 12.00
C LEU A 67 -16.43 -9.70 11.89
N GLU A 68 -17.21 -9.81 10.82
CA GLU A 68 -18.43 -9.03 10.63
C GLU A 68 -19.45 -9.31 11.74
N GLU A 69 -19.62 -10.56 12.16
CA GLU A 69 -20.45 -10.94 13.31
C GLU A 69 -19.96 -10.31 14.63
N VAL A 70 -18.64 -10.30 14.86
CA VAL A 70 -18.05 -9.64 16.03
C VAL A 70 -18.31 -8.14 15.98
N MET A 71 -18.16 -7.50 14.81
CA MET A 71 -18.43 -6.07 14.64
C MET A 71 -19.90 -5.69 14.86
N LEU A 72 -20.83 -6.62 14.61
CA LEU A 72 -22.25 -6.43 14.95
C LEU A 72 -22.48 -6.43 16.46
N ARG A 73 -21.74 -7.27 17.21
CA ARG A 73 -21.80 -7.32 18.67
C ARG A 73 -21.10 -6.13 19.33
N PHE A 74 -20.04 -5.62 18.73
CA PHE A 74 -19.22 -4.52 19.24
C PHE A 74 -19.18 -3.35 18.24
N PRO A 75 -20.25 -2.54 18.15
CA PRO A 75 -20.39 -1.54 17.08
C PRO A 75 -19.40 -0.38 17.17
N ARG A 76 -18.91 -0.05 18.38
CA ARG A 76 -17.87 0.97 18.59
C ARG A 76 -16.55 0.54 17.94
N ASP A 77 -16.06 -0.65 18.30
CA ASP A 77 -14.85 -1.23 17.71
C ASP A 77 -15.02 -1.49 16.20
N GLY A 78 -16.22 -1.89 15.79
CA GLY A 78 -16.57 -2.04 14.38
C GLY A 78 -16.38 -0.76 13.56
N LYS A 79 -16.56 0.45 14.14
CA LYS A 79 -16.24 1.71 13.43
C LYS A 79 -14.74 1.86 13.22
N LEU A 80 -13.92 1.52 14.21
CA LEU A 80 -12.46 1.58 14.11
C LEU A 80 -11.94 0.60 13.06
N VAL A 81 -12.43 -0.64 13.08
CA VAL A 81 -12.10 -1.66 12.08
C VAL A 81 -12.48 -1.21 10.67
N ARG A 82 -13.67 -0.62 10.48
CA ARG A 82 -14.08 -0.04 9.18
C ARG A 82 -13.13 1.07 8.74
N ARG A 83 -12.74 1.97 9.65
CA ARG A 83 -11.80 3.05 9.32
C ARG A 83 -10.44 2.50 8.89
N ALA A 84 -9.91 1.51 9.59
CA ALA A 84 -8.69 0.82 9.21
C ALA A 84 -8.82 0.15 7.83
N ALA A 85 -9.95 -0.51 7.55
CA ALA A 85 -10.21 -1.13 6.25
C ALA A 85 -10.19 -0.10 5.09
N HIS A 86 -10.70 1.12 5.29
CA HIS A 86 -10.62 2.19 4.28
C HIS A 86 -9.18 2.61 4.01
N TRP A 87 -8.36 2.76 5.06
CA TRP A 87 -6.94 3.08 4.92
C TRP A 87 -6.17 2.00 4.18
N ILE A 88 -6.43 0.73 4.50
CA ILE A 88 -5.84 -0.40 3.79
C ILE A 88 -6.26 -0.35 2.31
N ALA A 89 -7.55 -0.17 2.01
CA ALA A 89 -8.04 -0.06 0.64
C ALA A 89 -7.38 1.08 -0.14
N LEU A 90 -7.23 2.27 0.47
CA LEU A 90 -6.56 3.41 -0.12
C LEU A 90 -5.08 3.11 -0.42
N LYS A 91 -4.36 2.50 0.52
CA LYS A 91 -2.96 2.09 0.35
C LYS A 91 -2.81 1.12 -0.82
N GLN A 92 -3.68 0.13 -0.91
CA GLN A 92 -3.66 -0.84 -2.01
C GLN A 92 -4.00 -0.19 -3.36
N TYR A 93 -4.97 0.72 -3.37
CA TYR A 93 -5.29 1.50 -4.56
C TYR A 93 -4.09 2.32 -5.05
N LEU A 94 -3.42 3.06 -4.16
CA LEU A 94 -2.24 3.85 -4.49
C LEU A 94 -1.09 2.98 -5.03
N ARG A 95 -0.87 1.80 -4.45
CA ARG A 95 0.11 0.82 -4.95
C ARG A 95 -0.21 0.33 -6.36
N LEU A 96 -1.48 -0.03 -6.62
CA LEU A 96 -1.92 -0.47 -7.94
C LEU A 96 -1.80 0.65 -8.97
N TRP A 97 -2.20 1.86 -8.60
CA TRP A 97 -2.05 3.04 -9.43
C TRP A 97 -0.59 3.32 -9.77
N ALA A 98 0.30 3.33 -8.78
CA ALA A 98 1.73 3.55 -9.00
C ALA A 98 2.35 2.47 -9.92
N ARG A 99 2.00 1.20 -9.73
CA ARG A 99 2.39 0.11 -10.63
C ARG A 99 1.86 0.31 -12.05
N SER A 100 0.63 0.81 -12.21
CA SER A 100 0.05 1.08 -13.53
C SER A 100 0.79 2.20 -14.26
N VAL A 101 1.18 3.26 -13.56
CA VAL A 101 1.95 4.38 -14.11
C VAL A 101 3.34 3.92 -14.55
N LEU A 102 4.02 3.11 -13.73
CA LEU A 102 5.34 2.58 -14.07
C LEU A 102 5.29 1.63 -15.27
N ARG A 103 4.26 0.78 -15.38
CA ARG A 103 4.07 -0.08 -16.55
C ARG A 103 3.83 0.73 -17.82
N ALA A 104 3.01 1.77 -17.74
CA ALA A 104 2.75 2.66 -18.87
C ALA A 104 4.02 3.44 -19.30
N ALA A 105 4.85 3.85 -18.35
CA ALA A 105 6.15 4.47 -18.63
C ALA A 105 7.11 3.48 -19.31
N ALA A 106 7.22 2.25 -18.79
CA ALA A 106 8.09 1.22 -19.36
C ALA A 106 7.71 0.86 -20.82
N GLN A 107 6.42 0.86 -21.14
CA GLN A 107 5.96 0.60 -22.52
C GLN A 107 6.37 1.70 -23.52
N ARG A 108 6.53 2.95 -23.07
CA ARG A 108 6.88 4.08 -23.94
C ARG A 108 8.37 4.17 -24.22
N VAL A 109 9.21 3.78 -23.26
CA VAL A 109 10.66 3.99 -23.32
C VAL A 109 11.38 2.89 -24.13
N GLY A 110 10.69 1.80 -24.50
CA GLY A 110 11.40 0.55 -24.79
C GLY A 110 12.10 0.06 -23.52
N ASP A 111 12.73 -1.11 -23.53
CA ASP A 111 13.28 -1.66 -22.29
C ASP A 111 14.27 -0.67 -21.65
N PRO A 112 13.95 -0.06 -20.49
CA PRO A 112 14.75 1.03 -19.96
C PRO A 112 16.08 0.48 -19.46
N PRO A 113 17.20 1.22 -19.63
CA PRO A 113 18.48 0.84 -19.06
C PRO A 113 18.34 0.61 -17.54
N GLY A 114 19.12 -0.33 -16.99
CA GLY A 114 18.96 -0.83 -15.62
C GLY A 114 18.81 0.26 -14.55
N ASP A 115 19.51 1.37 -14.71
CA ASP A 115 19.53 2.50 -13.78
C ASP A 115 18.16 3.18 -13.62
N ALA A 116 17.36 3.25 -14.69
CA ALA A 116 16.03 3.87 -14.65
C ALA A 116 15.02 2.98 -13.90
N ARG A 117 15.18 1.65 -13.95
CA ARG A 117 14.37 0.71 -13.15
C ARG A 117 14.64 0.90 -11.66
N GLU A 118 15.91 1.08 -11.30
CA GLU A 118 16.32 1.28 -9.91
C GLU A 118 15.82 2.63 -9.36
N GLN A 119 15.93 3.71 -10.15
CA GLN A 119 15.38 5.03 -9.77
C GLN A 119 13.85 4.98 -9.58
N GLY A 120 13.11 4.31 -10.47
CA GLY A 120 11.67 4.11 -10.32
C GLY A 120 11.31 3.31 -9.06
N ALA A 121 12.08 2.25 -8.78
CA ALA A 121 11.92 1.47 -7.56
C ALA A 121 12.26 2.27 -6.30
N GLN A 122 13.22 3.19 -6.36
CA GLN A 122 13.59 4.05 -5.24
C GLN A 122 12.51 5.10 -4.94
N VAL A 123 11.89 5.69 -5.98
CA VAL A 123 10.75 6.60 -5.82
C VAL A 123 9.55 5.89 -5.20
N LEU A 124 9.25 4.66 -5.63
CA LEU A 124 8.22 3.84 -4.99
C LEU A 124 8.52 3.58 -3.52
N ARG A 125 9.76 3.17 -3.20
CA ARG A 125 10.17 2.94 -1.81
C ARG A 125 10.00 4.20 -0.95
N ARG A 126 10.39 5.37 -1.48
CA ARG A 126 10.18 6.67 -0.82
C ARG A 126 8.70 6.96 -0.58
N ALA A 127 7.86 6.78 -1.60
CA ALA A 127 6.42 6.96 -1.47
C ALA A 127 5.80 5.99 -0.44
N GLU A 128 6.24 4.73 -0.41
CA GLU A 128 5.79 3.74 0.58
C GLU A 128 6.24 4.11 2.00
N THR A 129 7.47 4.60 2.18
CA THR A 129 7.93 5.11 3.48
C THR A 129 7.14 6.33 3.93
N SER A 130 6.85 7.29 3.04
CA SER A 130 6.04 8.47 3.35
C SER A 130 4.60 8.08 3.71
N LEU A 131 3.98 7.15 2.97
CA LEU A 131 2.65 6.61 3.29
C LEU A 131 2.63 5.91 4.64
N THR A 132 3.68 5.15 4.96
CA THR A 132 3.79 4.46 6.25
C THR A 132 4.00 5.45 7.39
N ALA A 133 4.79 6.51 7.18
CA ALA A 133 4.97 7.59 8.16
C ALA A 133 3.67 8.37 8.39
N LEU A 134 2.92 8.69 7.33
CA LEU A 134 1.59 9.31 7.45
C LEU A 134 0.60 8.40 8.17
N GLN A 135 0.66 7.09 7.93
CA GLN A 135 -0.16 6.11 8.64
C GLN A 135 0.19 6.07 10.12
N ASN A 136 1.47 5.95 10.49
CA ASN A 136 1.90 5.99 11.88
C ASN A 136 1.50 7.29 12.56
N LYS A 137 1.64 8.44 11.87
CA LYS A 137 1.20 9.73 12.39
C LYS A 137 -0.32 9.83 12.55
N ALA A 138 -1.08 9.26 11.62
CA ALA A 138 -2.54 9.19 11.72
C ALA A 138 -2.98 8.25 12.85
N GLU A 139 -2.29 7.11 13.03
CA GLU A 139 -2.51 6.13 14.11
C GLU A 139 -2.12 6.73 15.47
N GLU A 140 -1.01 7.46 15.58
CA GLU A 140 -0.64 8.24 16.78
C GLU A 140 -1.73 9.27 17.09
N GLN A 141 -2.19 10.03 16.10
CA GLN A 141 -3.29 10.99 16.29
C GLN A 141 -4.63 10.33 16.65
N LEU A 142 -4.82 9.06 16.26
CA LEU A 142 -6.00 8.25 16.57
C LEU A 142 -5.92 7.59 17.95
N CYS A 143 -4.72 7.23 18.41
CA CYS A 143 -4.49 6.56 19.69
C CYS A 143 -4.38 7.54 20.88
N ILE A 144 -4.24 8.84 20.65
CA ILE A 144 -3.88 9.79 21.72
C ILE A 144 -5.06 10.47 22.44
N ASP A 145 -6.31 10.47 21.95
CA ASP A 145 -7.32 11.31 22.63
C ASP A 145 -8.75 10.72 22.73
N PRO A 146 -9.16 10.19 23.90
CA PRO A 146 -10.58 10.05 24.24
C PRO A 146 -11.34 11.39 24.19
N VAL A 147 -10.63 12.53 24.26
CA VAL A 147 -11.18 13.89 24.09
C VAL A 147 -11.46 14.21 22.61
N LEU A 148 -10.73 13.60 21.67
CA LEU A 148 -10.94 13.78 20.22
C LEU A 148 -12.19 13.01 19.77
N GLU A 149 -12.50 11.86 20.36
CA GLU A 149 -13.79 11.17 20.14
C GLU A 149 -14.97 12.03 20.60
N GLN A 150 -14.87 12.70 21.76
CA GLN A 150 -15.90 13.63 22.22
C GLN A 150 -16.05 14.86 21.31
N ARG A 151 -14.92 15.38 20.77
CA ARG A 151 -14.93 16.49 19.80
C ARG A 151 -15.38 16.06 18.40
N MET A 152 -15.11 14.83 17.97
CA MET A 152 -15.59 14.26 16.72
C MET A 152 -17.10 13.98 16.75
N HIS A 153 -17.66 13.62 17.91
CA HIS A 153 -19.11 13.58 18.09
C HIS A 153 -19.75 14.97 17.95
N ALA A 154 -19.04 16.04 18.32
CA ALA A 154 -19.51 17.43 18.21
C ALA A 154 -19.31 18.05 16.81
N ARG A 155 -18.31 17.60 16.03
CA ARG A 155 -18.07 18.01 14.64
C ARG A 155 -18.34 16.83 13.70
N LYS A 156 -19.50 16.84 13.02
CA LYS A 156 -19.90 15.89 11.96
C LYS A 156 -18.70 15.25 11.25
N GLU A 157 -18.50 13.95 11.50
CA GLU A 157 -17.36 13.12 11.07
C GLU A 157 -17.04 13.20 9.56
N SER A 158 -17.98 13.65 8.74
CA SER A 158 -17.81 13.84 7.30
C SER A 158 -16.83 14.94 6.92
N VAL A 159 -16.67 16.00 7.74
CA VAL A 159 -15.83 17.15 7.38
C VAL A 159 -14.36 16.80 7.47
N TRP A 160 -13.92 16.20 8.59
CA TRP A 160 -12.51 15.85 8.78
C TRP A 160 -12.03 14.76 7.81
N MET A 161 -12.85 13.75 7.54
CA MET A 161 -12.48 12.70 6.59
C MET A 161 -12.41 13.25 5.16
N LYS A 162 -13.30 14.19 4.81
CA LYS A 162 -13.26 14.88 3.52
C LYS A 162 -12.03 15.79 3.42
N ASP A 163 -11.70 16.57 4.45
CA ASP A 163 -10.50 17.41 4.49
C ASP A 163 -9.21 16.58 4.43
N THR A 164 -9.17 15.44 5.13
CA THR A 164 -8.01 14.53 5.11
C THR A 164 -7.86 13.88 3.74
N ILE A 165 -8.96 13.41 3.14
CA ILE A 165 -8.96 12.87 1.78
C ILE A 165 -8.60 13.96 0.77
N GLU A 166 -9.12 15.18 0.90
CA GLU A 166 -8.80 16.30 0.01
C GLU A 166 -7.35 16.74 0.17
N THR A 167 -6.80 16.74 1.39
CA THR A 167 -5.39 17.02 1.66
C THR A 167 -4.51 15.95 1.05
N LEU A 168 -4.83 14.66 1.25
CA LEU A 168 -4.11 13.54 0.64
C LEU A 168 -4.26 13.52 -0.89
N LEU A 169 -5.42 13.90 -1.42
CA LEU A 169 -5.64 14.02 -2.86
C LEU A 169 -4.90 15.23 -3.44
N LYS A 170 -4.80 16.33 -2.70
CA LYS A 170 -4.04 17.52 -3.09
C LYS A 170 -2.54 17.22 -3.05
N GLU A 171 -2.05 16.61 -1.99
CA GLU A 171 -0.68 16.10 -1.88
C GLU A 171 -0.40 15.04 -2.95
N SER A 172 -1.33 14.14 -3.26
CA SER A 172 -1.20 13.17 -4.35
C SER A 172 -1.24 13.82 -5.73
N ARG A 173 -2.03 14.88 -5.93
CA ARG A 173 -2.02 15.69 -7.16
C ARG A 173 -0.72 16.47 -7.29
N ASP A 174 -0.16 16.95 -6.19
CA ASP A 174 1.11 17.67 -6.15
C ASP A 174 2.28 16.72 -6.34
N HIS A 175 2.26 15.54 -5.74
CA HIS A 175 3.18 14.44 -6.06
C HIS A 175 2.98 13.95 -7.49
N GLY A 176 1.75 13.92 -8.01
CA GLY A 176 1.45 13.60 -9.40
C GLY A 176 1.92 14.69 -10.37
N ARG A 177 1.90 15.96 -9.96
CA ARG A 177 2.51 17.08 -10.67
C ARG A 177 4.03 16.97 -10.63
N GLN A 178 4.62 16.67 -9.48
CA GLN A 178 6.06 16.41 -9.32
C GLN A 178 6.50 15.19 -10.15
N LEU A 179 5.73 14.11 -10.18
CA LEU A 179 5.99 12.93 -11.02
C LEU A 179 5.82 13.24 -12.51
N ARG A 180 4.82 14.04 -12.90
CA ARG A 180 4.69 14.54 -14.28
C ARG A 180 5.80 15.53 -14.66
N GLN A 181 6.31 16.29 -13.70
CA GLN A 181 7.40 17.23 -13.89
C GLN A 181 8.72 16.49 -13.98
N LEU A 182 8.95 15.48 -13.15
CA LEU A 182 10.05 14.53 -13.26
C LEU A 182 9.98 13.73 -14.56
N ALA A 183 8.79 13.30 -15.00
CA ALA A 183 8.60 12.65 -16.29
C ALA A 183 8.92 13.60 -17.46
N ARG A 184 8.50 14.87 -17.40
CA ARG A 184 8.88 15.89 -18.39
C ARG A 184 10.36 16.21 -18.38
N CYS A 185 10.98 16.29 -17.21
CA CYS A 185 12.43 16.48 -17.09
C CYS A 185 13.19 15.26 -17.63
N SER A 186 12.69 14.05 -17.38
CA SER A 186 13.22 12.81 -17.95
C SER A 186 13.09 12.80 -19.47
N ASP A 187 11.94 13.19 -20.03
CA ASP A 187 11.74 13.29 -21.48
C ASP A 187 12.68 14.33 -22.10
N ALA A 188 12.91 15.47 -21.44
CA ALA A 188 13.85 16.49 -21.89
C ALA A 188 15.32 16.01 -21.86
N ILE A 189 15.72 15.25 -20.84
CA ILE A 189 17.05 14.64 -20.73
C ILE A 189 17.23 13.57 -21.83
N LEU A 190 16.21 12.75 -22.08
CA LEU A 190 16.24 11.73 -23.12
C LEU A 190 16.28 12.34 -24.53
N GLN A 191 15.56 13.43 -24.78
CA GLN A 191 15.65 14.19 -26.02
C GLN A 191 17.04 14.82 -26.21
N GLY A 192 17.64 15.37 -25.16
CA GLY A 192 19.01 15.90 -25.21
C GLY A 192 20.06 14.84 -25.52
N LEU A 193 19.94 13.65 -24.93
CA LEU A 193 20.85 12.51 -25.19
C LEU A 193 20.68 11.93 -26.60
N ALA A 194 19.48 11.98 -27.18
CA ALA A 194 19.23 11.56 -28.56
C ALA A 194 19.86 12.52 -29.58
N VAL A 195 19.87 13.83 -29.31
CA VAL A 195 20.52 14.85 -30.15
C VAL A 195 22.05 14.70 -30.11
N GLY A 196 22.63 14.35 -28.96
CA GLY A 196 24.08 14.14 -28.83
C GLY A 196 24.62 12.98 -29.68
N ARG A 197 23.88 11.87 -29.78
CA ARG A 197 24.31 10.71 -30.61
C ARG A 197 24.25 10.96 -32.12
N GLY A 198 23.44 11.94 -32.55
CA GLY A 198 23.38 12.33 -33.97
C GLY A 198 24.60 13.12 -34.44
N GLN A 199 25.31 13.80 -33.52
CA GLN A 199 26.48 14.60 -33.86
C GLN A 199 27.78 13.78 -33.86
N GLU A 200 27.90 12.72 -33.06
CA GLU A 200 29.06 11.80 -33.11
C GLU A 200 29.05 10.85 -34.33
N ALA A 201 27.90 10.60 -34.95
CA ALA A 201 27.82 9.77 -36.15
C ALA A 201 28.07 10.53 -37.47
N ALA A 202 28.20 11.86 -37.40
CA ALA A 202 28.41 12.75 -38.55
C ALA A 202 29.82 13.36 -38.61
N ALA A 203 30.71 12.96 -37.68
CA ALA A 203 32.13 13.29 -37.66
C ALA A 203 32.96 12.02 -37.90
#